data_AF-S8F4Q4-F1
#
_entry.id   AF-S8F4Q4-F1
#
_cell.length_a   1.000
_cell.length_b   1.000
_cell.length_c   1.000
_cell.angle_alpha   90.00
_cell.angle_beta   90.00
_cell.angle_gamma   90.00
#
_symmetry.space_group_name_H-M   'P 1'
#
loop_
_entity.id
_entity.type
_entity.pdbx_description
1 polymer ?
#
loop_
_entity_poly.entity_id
_entity_poly.type
_entity_poly.pdbx_seq_one_letter_code
_entity_poly.pdbx_strand_id
1 'polypeptide(L)'
;MGDITSILTSYLKPSGPVHSVHCARVLCGCLHLLDGRRLTDPFAPDESYVYPRSPHYTYLREHYPDYLSACAAYLSQPLGEKESLDILDTDVGSVCVCSMEGPTVEVTRLLGYLHQFHTSRKFILRDLFYALIRHLGGILTDAVQSRSVGAFTAMRGLRRQAKKHTGNLLWPMDSDQLLPHGLADSAKGYADAICLCHNLLRDTTPVDSDFRFQDPLLLLGKLIAICGRSIVPHLLNYGSETPCAMYHLARVIERAVTAADGKIVDRRTELSWLGTIWVLLEFCQITTRIDVRDPTGLFILIRKWPPKDDATTSVSQEPQAEAAEPPQVFSYALAACSIALQFLPRLPKVTNLFTEEFVDSIAQVFSSSGAVYLAYRLPEDKNMYHQDILDRYMRSVALVLDPRMAAFECFHWAFKVRHCCAPECQETFGSAKRQFAQCAGCGVLRYCSRECQRTAWKYDSLPHKDVCTKLRVLRERTGLPKDRDRWDPSRYREQFFNVCIADEGLTALAEDCSAYIHGLMALRQGSNLSSATTTLSDIPEEHYRELAPVFFADRFATPVDPSVLCYMDQE
;
A
#
# COMPACT_ATOMS: atom_id res chain seq x y z
N MET A 1 5.99 -6.35 -31.34
CA MET A 1 5.26 -5.63 -30.27
C MET A 1 4.10 -4.83 -30.83
N GLY A 2 4.32 -3.92 -31.80
CA GLY A 2 3.24 -3.11 -32.41
C GLY A 2 1.99 -3.90 -32.83
N ASP A 3 2.15 -4.99 -33.56
CA ASP A 3 1.03 -5.85 -33.95
C ASP A 3 0.30 -6.45 -32.74
N ILE A 4 1.05 -6.98 -31.76
CA ILE A 4 0.50 -7.56 -30.51
C ILE A 4 -0.32 -6.53 -29.74
N THR A 5 0.22 -5.32 -29.57
CA THR A 5 -0.47 -4.23 -28.87
C THR A 5 -1.68 -3.75 -29.64
N SER A 6 -1.64 -3.70 -30.97
CA SER A 6 -2.79 -3.34 -31.81
C SER A 6 -3.92 -4.35 -31.66
N ILE A 7 -3.59 -5.65 -31.70
CA ILE A 7 -4.53 -6.75 -31.51
C ILE A 7 -5.21 -6.65 -30.13
N LEU A 8 -4.41 -6.57 -29.05
CA LEU A 8 -4.94 -6.42 -27.70
C LEU A 8 -5.82 -5.17 -27.55
N THR A 9 -5.36 -4.03 -28.05
CA THR A 9 -6.10 -2.77 -27.95
C THR A 9 -7.45 -2.86 -28.66
N SER A 10 -7.52 -3.48 -29.85
CA SER A 10 -8.79 -3.65 -30.56
C SER A 10 -9.78 -4.54 -29.81
N TYR A 11 -9.28 -5.55 -29.08
CA TYR A 11 -10.11 -6.51 -28.36
C TYR A 11 -10.51 -6.06 -26.96
N LEU A 12 -9.71 -5.22 -26.30
CA LEU A 12 -10.02 -4.68 -24.97
C LEU A 12 -10.90 -3.43 -25.03
N LYS A 13 -11.07 -2.81 -26.21
CA LYS A 13 -11.99 -1.69 -26.37
C LYS A 13 -13.44 -2.15 -26.18
N PRO A 14 -14.23 -1.51 -25.31
CA PRO A 14 -15.63 -1.86 -25.12
C PRO A 14 -16.43 -1.48 -26.37
N SER A 15 -16.64 -2.43 -27.27
CA SER A 15 -17.47 -2.23 -28.47
C SER A 15 -18.93 -2.66 -28.28
N GLY A 16 -19.36 -2.96 -27.04
CA GLY A 16 -20.74 -3.35 -26.72
C GLY A 16 -20.88 -3.96 -25.31
N PRO A 17 -22.11 -4.31 -24.89
CA PRO A 17 -22.44 -4.79 -23.54
C PRO A 17 -22.01 -6.24 -23.25
N VAL A 18 -21.19 -6.86 -24.09
CA VAL A 18 -20.68 -8.22 -23.89
C VAL A 18 -19.18 -8.19 -24.14
N HIS A 19 -18.41 -8.60 -23.14
CA HIS A 19 -16.97 -8.80 -23.27
C HIS A 19 -16.70 -9.64 -24.52
N SER A 20 -15.82 -9.17 -25.41
CA SER A 20 -15.72 -9.69 -26.78
C SER A 20 -15.57 -11.22 -26.84
N VAL A 21 -16.20 -11.86 -27.82
CA VAL A 21 -16.23 -13.33 -28.05
C VAL A 21 -14.86 -13.90 -28.48
N HIS A 22 -13.77 -13.15 -28.28
CA HIS A 22 -12.45 -13.55 -28.74
C HIS A 22 -11.81 -14.54 -27.77
N CYS A 23 -11.00 -15.44 -28.33
CA CYS A 23 -10.42 -16.53 -27.57
C CYS A 23 -9.44 -15.99 -26.51
N ALA A 24 -9.76 -16.23 -25.23
CA ALA A 24 -8.91 -15.88 -24.09
C ALA A 24 -7.46 -16.34 -24.26
N ARG A 25 -7.24 -17.46 -24.96
CA ARG A 25 -5.90 -17.98 -25.33
C ARG A 25 -5.07 -16.97 -26.12
N VAL A 26 -5.66 -16.31 -27.12
CA VAL A 26 -4.96 -15.35 -27.97
C VAL A 26 -4.54 -14.14 -27.14
N LEU A 27 -5.47 -13.61 -26.33
CA LEU A 27 -5.23 -12.44 -25.49
C LEU A 27 -4.17 -12.73 -24.42
N CYS A 28 -4.26 -13.89 -23.77
CA CYS A 28 -3.25 -14.33 -22.82
C CYS A 28 -1.88 -14.55 -23.47
N GLY A 29 -1.83 -15.18 -24.64
CA GLY A 29 -0.59 -15.36 -25.40
C GLY A 29 0.04 -14.03 -25.80
N CYS A 30 -0.77 -13.02 -26.17
CA CYS A 30 -0.27 -11.67 -26.40
C CYS A 30 0.39 -11.08 -25.14
N LEU A 31 -0.27 -11.18 -23.98
CA LEU A 31 0.25 -10.67 -22.71
C LEU A 31 1.53 -11.39 -22.29
N HIS A 32 1.60 -12.72 -22.48
CA HIS A 32 2.80 -13.53 -22.25
C HIS A 32 4.01 -12.97 -22.98
N LEU A 33 3.84 -12.65 -24.27
CA LEU A 33 4.90 -12.09 -25.09
C LEU A 33 5.26 -10.66 -24.70
N LEU A 34 4.29 -9.85 -24.28
CA LEU A 34 4.54 -8.49 -23.79
C LEU A 34 5.25 -8.47 -22.43
N ASP A 35 5.05 -9.50 -21.62
CA ASP A 35 5.82 -9.75 -20.40
C ASP A 35 7.25 -10.24 -20.66
N GLY A 36 7.68 -10.30 -21.93
CA GLY A 36 9.03 -10.69 -22.31
C GLY A 36 9.28 -12.20 -22.26
N ARG A 37 8.23 -13.00 -22.08
CA ARG A 37 8.34 -14.46 -22.10
C ARG A 37 8.60 -14.97 -23.51
N ARG A 38 9.34 -16.08 -23.61
CA ARG A 38 9.64 -16.71 -24.89
C ARG A 38 8.44 -17.49 -25.38
N LEU A 39 8.38 -17.67 -26.68
CA LEU A 39 7.36 -18.49 -27.37
C LEU A 39 7.35 -19.96 -26.90
N THR A 40 8.47 -20.44 -26.37
CA THR A 40 8.63 -21.81 -25.85
C THR A 40 8.27 -21.92 -24.38
N ASP A 41 8.15 -20.79 -23.67
CA ASP A 41 7.82 -20.81 -22.26
C ASP A 41 6.34 -21.15 -22.15
N PRO A 42 5.96 -22.17 -21.37
CA PRO A 42 4.55 -22.47 -21.18
C PRO A 42 3.86 -21.23 -20.59
N PHE A 43 2.76 -20.81 -21.21
CA PHE A 43 1.81 -19.96 -20.50
C PHE A 43 1.17 -20.87 -19.47
N ALA A 44 1.77 -20.88 -18.30
CA ALA A 44 1.24 -21.60 -17.19
C ALA A 44 0.75 -20.54 -16.20
N PRO A 45 -0.58 -20.38 -16.08
CA PRO A 45 -1.18 -19.99 -14.80
C PRO A 45 -0.93 -21.05 -13.71
N ASP A 46 0.05 -21.93 -13.90
CA ASP A 46 0.59 -22.90 -12.95
C ASP A 46 2.12 -22.63 -12.69
N GLU A 47 2.74 -21.61 -13.32
CA GLU A 47 4.12 -21.22 -12.98
C GLU A 47 4.18 -20.50 -11.63
N SER A 48 5.13 -20.87 -10.78
CA SER A 48 5.40 -20.15 -9.52
C SER A 48 5.59 -18.65 -9.75
N TYR A 49 5.06 -17.83 -8.84
CA TYR A 49 5.10 -16.38 -8.98
C TYR A 49 6.55 -15.88 -9.02
N VAL A 50 6.92 -15.26 -10.14
CA VAL A 50 8.17 -14.49 -10.28
C VAL A 50 7.79 -13.02 -10.41
N TYR A 51 8.42 -12.18 -9.59
CA TYR A 51 8.21 -10.74 -9.59
C TYR A 51 8.39 -10.21 -11.03
N PRO A 52 7.37 -9.56 -11.61
CA PRO A 52 7.42 -9.17 -13.00
C PRO A 52 8.50 -8.10 -13.20
N ARG A 53 9.56 -8.48 -13.92
CA ARG A 53 10.65 -7.60 -14.37
C ARG A 53 10.80 -7.79 -15.86
N SER A 54 10.33 -6.82 -16.63
CA SER A 54 10.59 -6.77 -18.06
C SER A 54 11.30 -5.46 -18.37
N PRO A 55 12.55 -5.51 -18.89
CA PRO A 55 13.22 -4.30 -19.36
C PRO A 55 12.42 -3.60 -20.48
N HIS A 56 11.45 -4.31 -21.07
CA HIS A 56 10.55 -3.77 -22.08
C HIS A 56 9.37 -2.98 -21.50
N TYR A 57 9.09 -3.01 -20.20
CA TYR A 57 7.96 -2.26 -19.62
C TYR A 57 8.12 -0.75 -19.79
N THR A 58 9.32 -0.20 -19.58
CA THR A 58 9.58 1.21 -19.90
C THR A 58 9.30 1.51 -21.38
N TYR A 59 9.73 0.62 -22.29
CA TYR A 59 9.46 0.77 -23.73
C TYR A 59 7.96 0.71 -24.05
N LEU A 60 7.20 -0.20 -23.43
CA LEU A 60 5.75 -0.29 -23.61
C LEU A 60 5.03 0.97 -23.14
N ARG A 61 5.44 1.51 -21.99
CA ARG A 61 4.88 2.75 -21.41
C ARG A 61 5.16 3.98 -22.25
N GLU A 62 6.27 3.98 -22.97
CA GLU A 62 6.69 5.07 -23.86
C GLU A 62 5.99 4.98 -25.23
N HIS A 63 5.87 3.78 -25.81
CA HIS A 63 5.48 3.62 -27.21
C HIS A 63 4.02 3.14 -27.40
N TYR A 64 3.39 2.56 -26.38
CA TYR A 64 2.04 2.00 -26.48
C TYR A 64 1.12 2.38 -25.30
N PRO A 65 0.99 3.68 -24.97
CA PRO A 65 0.15 4.14 -23.85
C PRO A 65 -1.35 3.85 -24.05
N ASP A 66 -1.83 3.83 -25.30
CA ASP A 66 -3.24 3.54 -25.62
C ASP A 66 -3.62 2.10 -25.25
N TYR A 67 -2.72 1.16 -25.50
CA TYR A 67 -2.87 -0.24 -25.12
C TYR A 67 -2.98 -0.40 -23.59
N LEU A 68 -2.08 0.25 -22.85
CA LEU A 68 -2.08 0.21 -21.38
C LEU A 68 -3.34 0.84 -20.80
N SER A 69 -3.81 1.93 -21.43
CA SER A 69 -5.08 2.57 -21.07
C SER A 69 -6.28 1.66 -21.36
N ALA A 70 -6.25 0.88 -22.44
CA ALA A 70 -7.28 -0.14 -22.71
C ALA A 70 -7.24 -1.28 -21.68
N CYS A 71 -6.06 -1.75 -21.25
CA CYS A 71 -5.93 -2.72 -20.17
C CYS A 71 -6.51 -2.19 -18.84
N ALA A 72 -6.19 -0.95 -18.48
CA ALA A 72 -6.71 -0.32 -17.27
C ALA A 72 -8.24 -0.13 -17.37
N ALA A 73 -8.76 0.31 -18.51
CA ALA A 73 -10.19 0.47 -18.74
C ALA A 73 -10.95 -0.85 -18.67
N TYR A 74 -10.38 -1.92 -19.23
CA TYR A 74 -10.97 -3.25 -19.17
C TYR A 74 -11.01 -3.79 -17.74
N LEU A 75 -9.87 -3.79 -17.03
CA LEU A 75 -9.79 -4.30 -15.66
C LEU A 75 -10.57 -3.48 -14.64
N SER A 76 -10.77 -2.18 -14.89
CA SER A 76 -11.46 -1.29 -13.97
C SER A 76 -12.95 -1.14 -14.28
N GLN A 77 -13.48 -1.83 -15.29
CA GLN A 77 -14.91 -1.81 -15.57
C GLN A 77 -15.65 -2.62 -14.48
N PRO A 78 -16.63 -2.03 -13.77
CA PRO A 78 -17.45 -2.78 -12.82
C PRO A 78 -18.16 -3.95 -13.49
N LEU A 79 -18.16 -5.11 -12.85
CA LEU A 79 -18.89 -6.26 -13.33
C LEU A 79 -20.30 -6.26 -12.76
N GLY A 80 -21.29 -6.64 -13.59
CA GLY A 80 -22.64 -6.92 -13.10
C GLY A 80 -22.67 -8.25 -12.35
N GLU A 81 -23.51 -8.41 -11.32
CA GLU A 81 -23.60 -9.68 -10.55
C GLU A 81 -23.82 -10.91 -11.45
N LYS A 82 -24.73 -10.77 -12.42
CA LYS A 82 -25.01 -11.81 -13.41
C LYS A 82 -23.81 -12.08 -14.31
N GLU A 83 -23.11 -11.02 -14.74
CA GLU A 83 -21.93 -11.14 -15.59
C GLU A 83 -20.80 -11.84 -14.85
N SER A 84 -20.58 -11.55 -13.55
CA SER A 84 -19.59 -12.25 -12.73
C SER A 84 -19.83 -13.76 -12.65
N LEU A 85 -21.09 -14.20 -12.50
CA LEU A 85 -21.44 -15.62 -12.48
C LEU A 85 -21.30 -16.26 -13.87
N ASP A 86 -21.83 -15.59 -14.90
CA ASP A 86 -21.75 -16.09 -16.28
C ASP A 86 -20.29 -16.19 -16.75
N ILE A 87 -19.41 -15.25 -16.35
CA ILE A 87 -17.96 -15.28 -16.63
C ILE A 87 -17.28 -16.50 -16.02
N LEU A 88 -17.71 -16.92 -14.82
CA LEU A 88 -17.14 -18.08 -14.12
C LEU A 88 -17.55 -19.40 -14.77
N ASP A 89 -18.79 -19.49 -15.25
CA ASP A 89 -19.38 -20.73 -15.79
C ASP A 89 -19.22 -20.89 -17.30
N THR A 90 -18.94 -19.81 -18.03
CA THR A 90 -18.77 -19.90 -19.48
C THR A 90 -17.44 -20.59 -19.78
N ASP A 91 -17.49 -21.88 -20.12
CA ASP A 91 -16.41 -22.56 -20.84
C ASP A 91 -16.30 -21.90 -22.23
N VAL A 92 -15.58 -20.78 -22.29
CA VAL A 92 -15.24 -20.08 -23.55
C VAL A 92 -14.51 -21.02 -24.52
N GLY A 93 -14.15 -22.24 -24.08
CA GLY A 93 -13.47 -23.27 -24.84
C GLY A 93 -14.32 -24.46 -25.26
N SER A 94 -14.88 -24.39 -26.46
CA SER A 94 -14.67 -25.50 -27.39
C SER A 94 -14.29 -25.07 -28.81
N VAL A 95 -14.72 -23.88 -29.26
CA VAL A 95 -14.40 -23.41 -30.60
C VAL A 95 -13.95 -21.96 -30.55
N CYS A 96 -12.67 -21.73 -30.85
CA CYS A 96 -12.20 -20.38 -31.12
C CYS A 96 -12.91 -19.83 -32.36
N VAL A 97 -13.60 -18.69 -32.21
CA VAL A 97 -14.27 -17.98 -33.32
C VAL A 97 -13.41 -16.86 -33.92
N CYS A 98 -12.15 -16.72 -33.50
CA CYS A 98 -11.25 -15.72 -34.07
C CYS A 98 -10.98 -16.04 -35.54
N SER A 99 -11.16 -15.04 -36.42
CA SER A 99 -10.67 -15.14 -37.78
C SER A 99 -9.14 -15.28 -37.75
N MET A 100 -8.63 -16.22 -38.53
CA MET A 100 -7.19 -16.39 -38.74
C MET A 100 -6.64 -15.37 -39.74
N GLU A 101 -7.50 -14.65 -40.46
CA GLU A 101 -7.12 -13.64 -41.45
C GLU A 101 -6.79 -12.32 -40.76
N GLY A 102 -5.51 -11.98 -40.72
CA GLY A 102 -5.02 -10.67 -40.28
C GLY A 102 -4.90 -9.68 -41.44
N PRO A 103 -4.78 -8.37 -41.17
CA PRO A 103 -4.56 -7.34 -42.19
C PRO A 103 -3.22 -7.50 -42.92
N THR A 104 -2.28 -8.25 -42.35
CA THR A 104 -0.99 -8.59 -42.95
C THR A 104 -0.67 -10.08 -42.79
N VAL A 105 0.30 -10.56 -43.58
CA VAL A 105 0.79 -11.94 -43.50
C VAL A 105 1.46 -12.20 -42.15
N GLU A 106 2.13 -11.20 -41.59
CA GLU A 106 2.78 -11.25 -40.27
C GLU A 106 1.75 -11.39 -39.14
N VAL A 107 0.66 -10.60 -39.18
CA VAL A 107 -0.42 -10.69 -38.20
C VAL A 107 -1.13 -12.04 -38.31
N THR A 108 -1.38 -12.52 -39.52
CA THR A 108 -1.96 -13.85 -39.78
C THR A 108 -1.08 -14.97 -39.18
N ARG A 109 0.24 -14.88 -39.38
CA ARG A 109 1.20 -15.82 -38.81
C ARG A 109 1.24 -15.75 -37.29
N LEU A 110 1.22 -14.55 -36.72
CA LEU A 110 1.18 -14.31 -35.27
C LEU A 110 -0.10 -14.90 -34.66
N LEU A 111 -1.26 -14.63 -35.25
CA LEU A 111 -2.54 -15.20 -34.82
C LEU A 111 -2.51 -16.72 -34.89
N GLY A 112 -2.05 -17.29 -36.00
CA GLY A 112 -1.94 -18.74 -36.12
C GLY A 112 -1.04 -19.38 -35.05
N TYR A 113 0.06 -18.70 -34.71
CA TYR A 113 0.90 -19.11 -33.60
C TYR A 113 0.20 -19.01 -32.24
N LEU A 114 -0.47 -17.89 -31.94
CA LEU A 114 -1.18 -17.68 -30.66
C LEU A 114 -2.30 -18.71 -30.44
N HIS A 115 -2.89 -19.23 -31.51
CA HIS A 115 -3.87 -20.32 -31.45
C HIS A 115 -3.24 -21.70 -31.22
N GLN A 116 -1.97 -21.89 -31.54
CA GLN A 116 -1.22 -23.12 -31.33
C GLN A 116 -0.41 -23.12 -30.02
N PHE A 117 -0.37 -21.97 -29.34
CA PHE A 117 0.34 -21.73 -28.09
C PHE A 117 0.10 -22.86 -27.08
N HIS A 118 1.11 -23.62 -26.67
CA HIS A 118 0.90 -24.81 -25.84
C HIS A 118 0.31 -24.44 -24.47
N THR A 119 -0.72 -25.17 -24.05
CA THR A 119 -1.51 -24.84 -22.86
C THR A 119 -1.48 -26.03 -21.89
N SER A 120 -1.16 -25.81 -20.62
CA SER A 120 -1.27 -26.87 -19.58
C SER A 120 -2.74 -27.24 -19.32
N ARG A 121 -3.66 -26.28 -19.55
CA ARG A 121 -5.11 -26.42 -19.36
C ARG A 121 -5.88 -25.60 -20.39
N LYS A 122 -7.20 -25.81 -20.47
CA LYS A 122 -8.09 -24.93 -21.25
C LYS A 122 -8.04 -23.50 -20.70
N PHE A 123 -7.90 -22.54 -21.60
CA PHE A 123 -7.98 -21.12 -21.27
C PHE A 123 -9.42 -20.69 -21.07
N ILE A 124 -9.68 -20.04 -19.94
CA ILE A 124 -10.96 -19.39 -19.66
C ILE A 124 -10.76 -17.88 -19.47
N LEU A 125 -11.84 -17.12 -19.47
CA LEU A 125 -11.80 -15.66 -19.32
C LEU A 125 -11.08 -15.22 -18.03
N ARG A 126 -11.15 -16.04 -16.98
CA ARG A 126 -10.36 -15.86 -15.75
C ARG A 126 -8.86 -15.79 -16.00
N ASP A 127 -8.32 -16.65 -16.86
CA ASP A 127 -6.88 -16.65 -17.14
C ASP A 127 -6.44 -15.31 -17.77
N LEU A 128 -7.35 -14.68 -18.53
CA LEU A 128 -7.13 -13.34 -19.06
C LEU A 128 -7.11 -12.28 -17.96
N PHE A 129 -8.05 -12.32 -17.01
CA PHE A 129 -8.04 -11.40 -15.86
C PHE A 129 -6.73 -11.53 -15.06
N TYR A 130 -6.29 -12.76 -14.78
CA TYR A 130 -5.00 -13.00 -14.13
C TYR A 130 -3.82 -12.45 -14.93
N ALA A 131 -3.76 -12.75 -16.23
CA ALA A 131 -2.69 -12.25 -17.10
C ALA A 131 -2.67 -10.71 -17.15
N LEU A 132 -3.85 -10.08 -17.24
CA LEU A 132 -3.96 -8.63 -17.24
C LEU A 132 -3.55 -8.02 -15.89
N ILE A 133 -3.97 -8.60 -14.77
CA ILE A 133 -3.60 -8.13 -13.43
C ILE A 133 -2.08 -8.22 -13.25
N ARG A 134 -1.48 -9.35 -13.62
CA ARG A 134 -0.03 -9.56 -13.60
C ARG A 134 0.69 -8.53 -14.48
N HIS A 135 0.27 -8.42 -15.74
CA HIS A 135 0.88 -7.50 -16.70
C HIS A 135 0.81 -6.05 -16.22
N LEU A 136 -0.39 -5.60 -15.82
CA LEU A 136 -0.59 -4.24 -15.33
C LEU A 136 0.15 -3.99 -14.02
N GLY A 137 0.18 -4.97 -13.10
CA GLY A 137 0.98 -4.90 -11.88
C GLY A 137 2.47 -4.74 -12.15
N GLY A 138 3.01 -5.45 -13.16
CA GLY A 138 4.39 -5.30 -13.63
C GLY A 138 4.69 -3.93 -14.25
N ILE A 139 3.81 -3.45 -15.13
CA ILE A 139 3.94 -2.11 -15.74
C ILE A 139 3.92 -1.01 -14.67
N LEU A 140 3.00 -1.08 -13.70
CA LEU A 140 2.91 -0.08 -12.63
C LEU A 140 4.06 -0.20 -11.64
N THR A 141 4.61 -1.40 -11.47
CA THR A 141 5.85 -1.61 -10.71
C THR A 141 7.01 -0.85 -11.35
N ASP A 142 7.24 -1.04 -12.65
CA ASP A 142 8.25 -0.30 -13.41
C ASP A 142 8.01 1.21 -13.31
N ALA A 143 6.75 1.66 -13.36
CA ALA A 143 6.40 3.07 -13.18
C ALA A 143 6.87 3.63 -11.82
N VAL A 144 6.60 2.92 -10.73
CA VAL A 144 7.00 3.34 -9.38
C VAL A 144 8.52 3.30 -9.22
N GLN A 145 9.18 2.23 -9.68
CA GLN A 145 10.62 2.02 -9.53
C GLN A 145 11.46 3.00 -10.36
N SER A 146 11.06 3.25 -11.62
CA SER A 146 11.66 4.27 -12.50
C SER A 146 11.43 5.70 -12.00
N ARG A 147 10.66 5.89 -10.92
CA ARG A 147 10.26 7.19 -10.34
C ARG A 147 9.58 8.11 -11.35
N SER A 148 9.02 7.53 -12.41
CA SER A 148 8.24 8.23 -13.43
C SER A 148 6.85 8.58 -12.89
N VAL A 149 6.36 7.83 -11.91
CA VAL A 149 5.22 8.22 -11.05
C VAL A 149 5.71 8.43 -9.62
N GLY A 150 5.21 9.47 -8.96
CA GLY A 150 5.68 9.79 -7.60
C GLY A 150 5.14 8.78 -6.60
N ALA A 151 5.99 7.90 -6.07
CA ALA A 151 5.61 6.77 -5.21
C ALA A 151 4.69 7.10 -4.00
N PHE A 152 4.65 8.35 -3.53
CA PHE A 152 3.85 8.75 -2.36
C PHE A 152 3.17 10.13 -2.47
N THR A 153 3.28 10.81 -3.61
CA THR A 153 2.57 12.09 -3.89
C THR A 153 2.13 12.14 -5.34
N ALA A 154 1.63 11.02 -5.83
CA ALA A 154 1.53 10.72 -7.25
C ALA A 154 0.83 11.80 -8.09
N MET A 155 -0.25 12.43 -7.62
CA MET A 155 -0.86 13.55 -8.34
C MET A 155 0.08 14.76 -8.55
N ARG A 156 0.98 15.05 -7.59
CA ARG A 156 2.02 16.08 -7.75
C ARG A 156 3.26 15.55 -8.47
N GLY A 157 3.58 14.27 -8.30
CA GLY A 157 4.69 13.59 -8.96
C GLY A 157 4.50 13.52 -10.47
N LEU A 158 3.33 13.05 -10.91
CA LEU A 158 2.89 12.98 -12.31
C LEU A 158 3.00 14.35 -12.98
N ARG A 159 2.44 15.40 -12.36
CA ARG A 159 2.53 16.79 -12.86
C ARG A 159 3.95 17.36 -12.90
N ARG A 160 4.83 16.91 -12.01
CA ARG A 160 6.26 17.34 -12.01
C ARG A 160 7.05 16.62 -13.09
N GLN A 161 6.76 15.35 -13.34
CA GLN A 161 7.44 14.56 -14.37
C GLN A 161 7.04 14.99 -15.77
N ALA A 162 5.78 15.38 -15.99
CA ALA A 162 5.35 16.00 -17.24
C ALA A 162 6.18 17.24 -17.62
N LYS A 163 6.81 17.92 -16.65
CA LYS A 163 7.71 19.05 -16.91
C LYS A 163 9.16 18.64 -17.17
N LYS A 164 9.60 17.48 -16.70
CA LYS A 164 10.99 16.99 -16.85
C LYS A 164 11.21 16.25 -18.16
N HIS A 165 10.20 15.53 -18.63
CA HIS A 165 10.26 14.73 -19.85
C HIS A 165 9.59 15.46 -21.02
N THR A 166 10.17 16.56 -21.48
CA THR A 166 9.62 17.40 -22.57
C THR A 166 9.56 16.72 -23.95
N GLY A 167 9.92 15.43 -24.06
CA GLY A 167 9.91 14.67 -25.31
C GLY A 167 8.96 13.48 -25.30
N ASN A 168 9.05 12.62 -24.27
CA ASN A 168 8.29 11.37 -24.19
C ASN A 168 7.68 11.21 -22.79
N LEU A 169 6.36 11.39 -22.69
CA LEU A 169 5.61 11.18 -21.45
C LEU A 169 5.41 9.68 -21.25
N LEU A 170 5.86 9.14 -20.11
CA LEU A 170 5.68 7.73 -19.78
C LEU A 170 4.30 7.51 -19.15
N TRP A 171 3.58 6.49 -19.61
CA TRP A 171 2.32 6.06 -19.00
C TRP A 171 2.52 5.52 -17.56
N PRO A 172 1.62 5.76 -16.60
CA PRO A 172 0.48 6.66 -16.69
C PRO A 172 0.91 8.12 -16.54
N MET A 173 0.28 9.00 -17.32
CA MET A 173 0.52 10.44 -17.33
C MET A 173 -0.29 11.17 -16.24
N ASP A 174 -1.46 10.64 -15.91
CA ASP A 174 -2.36 11.13 -14.88
C ASP A 174 -3.17 9.98 -14.24
N SER A 175 -3.99 10.31 -13.24
CA SER A 175 -4.86 9.35 -12.58
C SER A 175 -5.98 8.83 -13.46
N ASP A 176 -6.39 9.57 -14.49
CA ASP A 176 -7.57 9.26 -15.29
C ASP A 176 -7.27 8.10 -16.24
N GLN A 177 -6.01 7.93 -16.65
CA GLN A 177 -5.55 6.74 -17.37
C GLN A 177 -5.58 5.46 -16.52
N LEU A 178 -5.53 5.57 -15.19
CA LEU A 178 -5.71 4.44 -14.26
C LEU A 178 -7.16 4.30 -13.78
N LEU A 179 -7.93 5.38 -13.84
CA LEU A 179 -9.30 5.46 -13.35
C LEU A 179 -10.25 5.96 -14.46
N PRO A 180 -10.29 5.28 -15.62
CA PRO A 180 -10.98 5.78 -16.81
C PRO A 180 -12.51 5.87 -16.65
N HIS A 181 -13.07 5.16 -15.67
CA HIS A 181 -14.51 5.20 -15.34
C HIS A 181 -14.81 6.10 -14.13
N GLY A 182 -13.82 6.88 -13.68
CA GLY A 182 -13.89 7.64 -12.44
C GLY A 182 -13.50 6.80 -11.21
N LEU A 183 -13.21 7.50 -10.11
CA LEU A 183 -12.60 6.88 -8.92
C LEU A 183 -13.41 5.71 -8.34
N ALA A 184 -14.73 5.87 -8.20
CA ALA A 184 -15.58 4.87 -7.56
C ALA A 184 -15.76 3.64 -8.44
N ASP A 185 -16.16 3.82 -9.70
CA ASP A 185 -16.43 2.72 -10.62
C ASP A 185 -15.14 1.99 -10.99
N SER A 186 -14.04 2.71 -11.27
CA SER A 186 -12.77 2.05 -11.55
C SER A 186 -12.26 1.23 -10.37
N ALA A 187 -12.38 1.74 -9.14
CA ALA A 187 -12.01 0.98 -7.94
C ALA A 187 -12.91 -0.25 -7.73
N LYS A 188 -14.21 -0.14 -8.02
CA LYS A 188 -15.14 -1.28 -8.00
C LYS A 188 -14.73 -2.33 -9.01
N GLY A 189 -14.48 -1.97 -10.27
CA GLY A 189 -14.08 -2.94 -11.30
C GLY A 189 -12.77 -3.64 -10.97
N TYR A 190 -11.77 -2.92 -10.44
CA TYR A 190 -10.55 -3.56 -9.96
C TYR A 190 -10.82 -4.55 -8.82
N ALA A 191 -11.68 -4.19 -7.86
CA ALA A 191 -12.06 -5.10 -6.79
C ALA A 191 -12.82 -6.32 -7.32
N ASP A 192 -13.77 -6.14 -8.24
CA ASP A 192 -14.51 -7.23 -8.88
C ASP A 192 -13.55 -8.19 -9.62
N ALA A 193 -12.59 -7.65 -10.38
CA ALA A 193 -11.56 -8.44 -11.06
C ALA A 193 -10.66 -9.22 -10.10
N ILE A 194 -10.27 -8.61 -8.97
CA ILE A 194 -9.49 -9.27 -7.92
C ILE A 194 -10.32 -10.36 -7.22
N CYS A 195 -11.60 -10.10 -6.95
CA CYS A 195 -12.51 -11.07 -6.35
C CYS A 195 -12.80 -12.26 -7.28
N LEU A 196 -12.90 -12.04 -8.61
CA LEU A 196 -12.96 -13.13 -9.58
C LEU A 196 -11.72 -14.02 -9.53
N CYS A 197 -10.54 -13.43 -9.30
CA CYS A 197 -9.34 -14.21 -9.04
C CYS A 197 -9.46 -15.00 -7.71
N HIS A 198 -10.03 -14.41 -6.66
CA HIS A 198 -10.14 -15.00 -5.32
C HIS A 198 -11.16 -16.15 -5.22
N ASN A 199 -12.42 -15.96 -5.62
CA ASN A 199 -13.54 -16.86 -5.29
C ASN A 199 -13.34 -18.32 -5.75
N LEU A 200 -12.56 -18.55 -6.80
CA LEU A 200 -12.30 -19.91 -7.30
C LEU A 200 -11.33 -20.72 -6.44
N LEU A 201 -10.61 -20.07 -5.53
CA LEU A 201 -9.68 -20.74 -4.62
C LEU A 201 -10.41 -21.40 -3.44
N ARG A 202 -11.68 -21.04 -3.19
CA ARG A 202 -12.51 -21.70 -2.19
C ARG A 202 -13.05 -23.06 -2.65
N ASP A 203 -13.27 -23.22 -3.96
CA ASP A 203 -13.90 -24.43 -4.50
C ASP A 203 -12.90 -25.53 -4.90
N THR A 204 -11.62 -25.21 -5.05
CA THR A 204 -10.57 -26.21 -5.33
C THR A 204 -10.02 -26.80 -4.04
N THR A 205 -9.90 -28.14 -3.99
CA THR A 205 -9.46 -28.90 -2.81
C THR A 205 -8.18 -28.33 -2.16
N PRO A 206 -8.08 -28.30 -0.82
CA PRO A 206 -7.12 -27.47 -0.08
C PRO A 206 -5.64 -27.86 -0.18
N VAL A 207 -5.26 -28.84 -1.00
CA VAL A 207 -3.98 -29.55 -0.81
C VAL A 207 -2.88 -29.11 -1.78
N ASP A 208 -3.17 -28.66 -3.01
CA ASP A 208 -2.09 -28.45 -4.01
C ASP A 208 -2.24 -27.24 -4.96
N SER A 209 -3.27 -26.38 -4.83
CA SER A 209 -3.37 -25.23 -5.73
C SER A 209 -2.47 -24.06 -5.26
N ASP A 210 -1.39 -23.84 -6.02
CA ASP A 210 -0.52 -22.66 -5.93
C ASP A 210 -1.35 -21.37 -5.81
N PHE A 211 -1.41 -20.83 -4.59
CA PHE A 211 -2.14 -19.61 -4.27
C PHE A 211 -1.52 -18.42 -5.00
N ARG A 212 -2.23 -17.87 -5.99
CA ARG A 212 -1.80 -16.76 -6.87
C ARG A 212 -2.23 -15.37 -6.43
N PHE A 213 -2.32 -15.15 -5.12
CA PHE A 213 -2.71 -13.83 -4.61
C PHE A 213 -1.63 -12.77 -4.76
N GLN A 214 -0.41 -13.14 -5.17
CA GLN A 214 0.69 -12.22 -5.37
C GLN A 214 0.39 -11.20 -6.47
N ASP A 215 -0.17 -11.63 -7.61
CA ASP A 215 -0.45 -10.73 -8.75
C ASP A 215 -1.53 -9.68 -8.39
N PRO A 216 -2.70 -10.05 -7.82
CA PRO A 216 -3.67 -9.08 -7.30
C PRO A 216 -3.10 -8.14 -6.25
N LEU A 217 -2.33 -8.66 -5.28
CA LEU A 217 -1.77 -7.85 -4.20
C LEU A 217 -0.71 -6.87 -4.72
N LEU A 218 0.08 -7.28 -5.71
CA LEU A 218 1.01 -6.42 -6.43
C LEU A 218 0.26 -5.27 -7.11
N LEU A 219 -0.73 -5.59 -7.95
CA LEU A 219 -1.53 -4.57 -8.64
C LEU A 219 -2.15 -3.60 -7.66
N LEU A 220 -2.80 -4.11 -6.61
CA LEU A 220 -3.43 -3.28 -5.57
C LEU A 220 -2.41 -2.36 -4.89
N GLY A 221 -1.26 -2.89 -4.49
CA GLY A 221 -0.19 -2.09 -3.91
C GLY A 221 0.20 -0.93 -4.82
N LYS A 222 0.38 -1.18 -6.12
CA LYS A 222 0.75 -0.12 -7.07
C LYS A 222 -0.37 0.87 -7.32
N LEU A 223 -1.62 0.43 -7.39
CA LEU A 223 -2.78 1.33 -7.46
C LEU A 223 -2.84 2.24 -6.22
N ILE A 224 -2.60 1.71 -5.02
CA ILE A 224 -2.55 2.52 -3.80
C ILE A 224 -1.36 3.50 -3.83
N ALA A 225 -0.18 3.05 -4.27
CA ALA A 225 1.00 3.89 -4.36
C ALA A 225 0.82 5.06 -5.35
N ILE A 226 0.14 4.82 -6.48
CA ILE A 226 -0.04 5.80 -7.57
C ILE A 226 -1.33 6.62 -7.43
N CYS A 227 -2.45 6.05 -6.99
CA CYS A 227 -3.67 6.81 -6.80
C CYS A 227 -3.74 7.45 -5.40
N GLY A 228 -2.85 7.02 -4.49
CA GLY A 228 -2.80 7.48 -3.11
C GLY A 228 -4.00 7.02 -2.29
N ARG A 229 -4.24 7.68 -1.16
CA ARG A 229 -5.30 7.29 -0.22
C ARG A 229 -6.72 7.33 -0.77
N SER A 230 -6.99 8.12 -1.81
CA SER A 230 -8.36 8.31 -2.30
C SER A 230 -8.97 7.04 -2.88
N ILE A 231 -8.16 6.11 -3.40
CA ILE A 231 -8.66 4.85 -3.95
C ILE A 231 -8.93 3.80 -2.87
N VAL A 232 -8.32 3.93 -1.69
CA VAL A 232 -8.33 2.91 -0.63
C VAL A 232 -9.74 2.62 -0.10
N PRO A 233 -10.57 3.61 0.28
CA PRO A 233 -11.93 3.32 0.76
C PRO A 233 -12.76 2.59 -0.30
N HIS A 234 -12.60 2.94 -1.57
CA HIS A 234 -13.37 2.31 -2.64
C HIS A 234 -12.93 0.87 -2.89
N LEU A 235 -11.62 0.61 -3.02
CA LEU A 235 -11.11 -0.75 -3.20
C LEU A 235 -11.50 -1.68 -2.05
N LEU A 236 -11.45 -1.19 -0.81
CA LEU A 236 -11.76 -1.99 0.37
C LEU A 236 -13.27 -2.17 0.59
N ASN A 237 -14.09 -1.20 0.18
CA ASN A 237 -15.55 -1.35 0.25
C ASN A 237 -16.06 -2.47 -0.68
N TYR A 238 -15.41 -2.69 -1.81
CA TYR A 238 -15.83 -3.69 -2.80
C TYR A 238 -15.06 -5.01 -2.69
N GLY A 239 -13.79 -4.98 -2.25
CA GLY A 239 -12.89 -6.14 -2.15
C GLY A 239 -12.46 -6.46 -0.72
N SER A 240 -13.42 -6.73 0.17
CA SER A 240 -13.17 -6.98 1.60
C SER A 240 -12.24 -8.18 1.87
N GLU A 241 -12.05 -9.05 0.90
CA GLU A 241 -11.16 -10.22 0.98
C GLU A 241 -9.68 -9.86 0.79
N THR A 242 -9.36 -8.64 0.36
CA THR A 242 -7.97 -8.31 0.04
C THR A 242 -7.02 -8.34 1.24
N PRO A 243 -7.39 -7.83 2.43
CA PRO A 243 -6.60 -8.04 3.63
C PRO A 243 -6.41 -9.53 3.95
N CYS A 244 -7.43 -10.38 3.72
CA CYS A 244 -7.34 -11.83 3.89
C CYS A 244 -6.26 -12.44 2.98
N ALA A 245 -6.11 -11.93 1.76
CA ALA A 245 -5.12 -12.41 0.80
C ALA A 245 -3.69 -12.32 1.36
N MET A 246 -3.34 -11.25 2.08
CA MET A 246 -2.03 -11.14 2.75
C MET A 246 -1.81 -12.26 3.77
N TYR A 247 -2.82 -12.50 4.60
CA TYR A 247 -2.78 -13.54 5.61
C TYR A 247 -2.64 -14.93 4.96
N HIS A 248 -3.43 -15.21 3.93
CA HIS A 248 -3.36 -16.48 3.21
C HIS A 248 -1.99 -16.69 2.55
N LEU A 249 -1.43 -15.68 1.88
CA LEU A 249 -0.07 -15.76 1.33
C LEU A 249 0.99 -16.04 2.40
N ALA A 250 0.92 -15.36 3.55
CA ALA A 250 1.84 -15.61 4.65
C ALA A 250 1.72 -17.05 5.18
N ARG A 251 0.50 -17.58 5.34
CA ARG A 251 0.25 -18.98 5.74
C ARG A 251 0.74 -19.99 4.70
N VAL A 252 0.61 -19.69 3.41
CA VAL A 252 1.09 -20.56 2.33
C VAL A 252 2.61 -20.68 2.39
N ILE A 253 3.32 -19.56 2.52
CA ILE A 253 4.78 -19.57 2.67
C ILE A 253 5.18 -20.32 3.95
N GLU A 254 4.53 -20.02 5.08
CA GLU A 254 4.81 -20.68 6.36
C GLU A 254 4.72 -22.21 6.24
N ARG A 255 3.64 -22.72 5.62
CA ARG A 255 3.44 -24.15 5.38
C ARG A 255 4.50 -24.71 4.44
N ALA A 256 4.80 -24.01 3.34
CA ALA A 256 5.80 -24.46 2.36
C ALA A 256 7.21 -24.55 2.99
N VAL A 257 7.62 -23.51 3.74
CA VAL A 257 8.89 -23.47 4.47
C VAL A 257 8.95 -24.57 5.53
N THR A 258 7.84 -24.82 6.25
CA THR A 258 7.76 -25.90 7.24
C THR A 258 7.84 -27.28 6.59
N ALA A 259 7.18 -27.49 5.46
CA ALA A 259 7.20 -28.75 4.72
C ALA A 259 8.56 -29.06 4.07
N ALA A 260 9.37 -28.02 3.84
CA ALA A 260 10.71 -28.09 3.30
C ALA A 260 11.80 -28.31 4.36
N ASP A 261 11.47 -28.32 5.65
CA ASP A 261 12.46 -28.51 6.72
C ASP A 261 13.23 -29.83 6.53
N GLY A 262 14.56 -29.74 6.49
CA GLY A 262 15.46 -30.87 6.21
C GLY A 262 15.49 -31.36 4.76
N LYS A 263 14.84 -30.68 3.81
CA LYS A 263 14.84 -31.03 2.37
C LYS A 263 15.61 -30.00 1.55
N ILE A 264 16.18 -30.44 0.42
CA ILE A 264 16.75 -29.53 -0.57
C ILE A 264 15.60 -28.88 -1.33
N VAL A 265 15.52 -27.55 -1.25
CA VAL A 265 14.56 -26.75 -2.02
C VAL A 265 15.19 -26.41 -3.36
N ASP A 266 14.46 -26.60 -4.45
CA ASP A 266 14.95 -26.21 -5.77
C ASP A 266 14.93 -24.68 -5.94
N ARG A 267 15.84 -24.16 -6.76
CA ARG A 267 16.04 -22.72 -6.98
C ARG A 267 14.76 -21.99 -7.42
N ARG A 268 13.89 -22.64 -8.21
CA ARG A 268 12.65 -22.01 -8.69
C ARG A 268 11.68 -21.80 -7.53
N THR A 269 11.57 -22.77 -6.63
CA THR A 269 10.78 -22.66 -5.40
C THR A 269 11.33 -21.56 -4.48
N GLU A 270 12.66 -21.48 -4.30
CA GLU A 270 13.29 -20.40 -3.51
C GLU A 270 12.93 -19.00 -4.05
N LEU A 271 13.04 -18.80 -5.37
CA LEU A 271 12.71 -17.54 -6.03
C LEU A 271 11.22 -17.20 -5.92
N SER A 272 10.34 -18.20 -5.94
CA SER A 272 8.90 -18.03 -5.72
C SER A 272 8.59 -17.54 -4.30
N TRP A 273 9.24 -18.12 -3.29
CA TRP A 273 9.12 -17.66 -1.92
C TRP A 273 9.61 -16.22 -1.78
N LEU A 274 10.77 -15.91 -2.36
CA LEU A 274 11.32 -14.56 -2.36
C LEU A 274 10.35 -13.57 -3.01
N GLY A 275 9.82 -13.89 -4.20
CA GLY A 275 8.83 -13.06 -4.89
C GLY A 275 7.58 -12.82 -4.04
N THR A 276 7.06 -13.85 -3.38
CA THR A 276 5.86 -13.74 -2.53
C THR A 276 6.13 -12.91 -1.27
N ILE A 277 7.25 -13.16 -0.57
CA ILE A 277 7.68 -12.36 0.59
C ILE A 277 7.87 -10.90 0.18
N TRP A 278 8.45 -10.65 -0.99
CA TRP A 278 8.64 -9.31 -1.50
C TRP A 278 7.32 -8.57 -1.75
N VAL A 279 6.32 -9.22 -2.34
CA VAL A 279 5.00 -8.62 -2.52
C VAL A 279 4.35 -8.28 -1.17
N LEU A 280 4.47 -9.17 -0.18
CA LEU A 280 3.98 -8.90 1.18
C LEU A 280 4.68 -7.69 1.82
N LEU A 281 6.00 -7.62 1.71
CA LEU A 281 6.82 -6.52 2.21
C LEU A 281 6.46 -5.19 1.56
N GLU A 282 6.42 -5.18 0.23
CA GLU A 282 6.08 -4.00 -0.55
C GLU A 282 4.68 -3.50 -0.21
N PHE A 283 3.70 -4.42 -0.14
CA PHE A 283 2.35 -4.06 0.26
C PHE A 283 2.32 -3.47 1.68
N CYS A 284 3.01 -4.09 2.65
CA CYS A 284 3.12 -3.55 4.01
C CYS A 284 3.72 -2.15 4.05
N GLN A 285 4.77 -1.90 3.27
CA GLN A 285 5.39 -0.58 3.19
C GLN A 285 4.46 0.45 2.56
N ILE A 286 3.73 0.07 1.52
CA ILE A 286 2.78 0.95 0.86
C ILE A 286 1.65 1.33 1.83
N THR A 287 1.04 0.35 2.49
CA THR A 287 -0.11 0.57 3.38
C THR A 287 0.25 1.31 4.66
N THR A 288 1.39 1.00 5.28
CA THR A 288 1.84 1.70 6.49
C THR A 288 2.30 3.12 6.21
N ARG A 289 2.59 3.46 4.95
CA ARG A 289 2.90 4.82 4.48
C ARG A 289 1.68 5.58 3.96
N ILE A 290 0.50 4.96 3.85
CA ILE A 290 -0.73 5.69 3.53
C ILE A 290 -0.89 6.76 4.61
N ASP A 291 -0.80 8.03 4.16
CA ASP A 291 -0.61 9.23 4.97
C ASP A 291 -1.35 9.17 6.31
N VAL A 292 -0.58 9.18 7.40
CA VAL A 292 -1.16 9.02 8.73
C VAL A 292 -2.06 10.18 9.17
N ARG A 293 -2.08 11.25 8.39
CA ARG A 293 -2.99 12.37 8.63
C ARG A 293 -4.45 11.97 8.52
N ASP A 294 -4.75 10.83 7.89
CA ASP A 294 -6.09 10.28 7.79
C ASP A 294 -6.12 8.82 8.26
N PRO A 295 -6.24 8.59 9.58
CA PRO A 295 -6.28 7.25 10.15
C PRO A 295 -7.44 6.41 9.58
N THR A 296 -8.47 7.02 8.99
CA THR A 296 -9.65 6.30 8.47
C THR A 296 -9.27 5.33 7.35
N GLY A 297 -8.35 5.66 6.44
CA GLY A 297 -7.99 4.76 5.34
C GLY A 297 -7.29 3.49 5.82
N LEU A 298 -6.30 3.64 6.71
CA LEU A 298 -5.58 2.52 7.31
C LEU A 298 -6.48 1.75 8.29
N PHE A 299 -7.35 2.46 9.01
CA PHE A 299 -8.37 1.85 9.85
C PHE A 299 -9.35 1.00 9.03
N ILE A 300 -9.79 1.40 7.84
CA ILE A 300 -10.64 0.55 6.97
C ILE A 300 -9.87 -0.71 6.54
N LEU A 301 -8.57 -0.60 6.27
CA LEU A 301 -7.72 -1.75 5.90
C LEU A 301 -7.49 -2.72 7.08
N ILE A 302 -7.52 -2.20 8.30
CA ILE A 302 -7.23 -2.95 9.54
C ILE A 302 -8.52 -3.46 10.22
N ARG A 303 -9.63 -2.74 10.07
CA ARG A 303 -10.86 -2.98 10.83
C ARG A 303 -11.41 -4.34 10.49
N LYS A 304 -11.82 -5.02 11.56
CA LYS A 304 -12.60 -6.25 11.60
C LYS A 304 -13.73 -6.20 10.56
N TRP A 305 -13.64 -7.07 9.56
CA TRP A 305 -14.82 -7.54 8.86
C TRP A 305 -15.51 -8.53 9.80
N PRO A 306 -16.73 -8.26 10.29
CA PRO A 306 -17.47 -9.32 10.96
C PRO A 306 -17.63 -10.46 9.93
N PRO A 307 -17.51 -11.74 10.34
CA PRO A 307 -18.11 -12.78 9.51
C PRO A 307 -19.53 -12.29 9.17
N LYS A 308 -19.94 -12.39 7.90
CA LYS A 308 -21.36 -12.25 7.61
C LYS A 308 -22.03 -13.25 8.55
N ASP A 309 -22.72 -12.74 9.57
CA ASP A 309 -23.59 -13.56 10.37
C ASP A 309 -24.61 -14.10 9.38
N ASP A 310 -24.35 -15.27 8.81
CA ASP A 310 -25.35 -16.10 8.19
C ASP A 310 -26.25 -16.61 9.32
N ALA A 311 -26.99 -15.66 9.91
CA ALA A 311 -27.85 -15.82 11.07
C ALA A 311 -29.10 -16.68 10.78
N THR A 312 -29.09 -17.52 9.74
CA THR A 312 -30.26 -18.33 9.37
C THR A 312 -29.98 -19.75 8.89
N THR A 313 -28.73 -20.20 8.75
CA THR A 313 -28.49 -21.62 8.38
C THR A 313 -28.26 -22.46 9.63
N SER A 314 -29.34 -22.75 10.34
CA SER A 314 -29.41 -23.80 11.35
C SER A 314 -29.25 -25.17 10.67
N VAL A 315 -28.02 -25.53 10.29
CA VAL A 315 -27.69 -26.89 9.86
C VAL A 315 -26.92 -27.53 11.00
N SER A 316 -27.64 -28.37 11.73
CA SER A 316 -27.09 -29.31 12.71
C SER A 316 -26.11 -30.27 12.01
N GLN A 317 -24.80 -30.08 12.19
CA GLN A 317 -23.80 -31.11 11.89
C GLN A 317 -22.76 -31.24 13.00
N GLU A 318 -22.33 -32.49 13.17
CA GLU A 318 -21.54 -33.10 14.24
C GLU A 318 -20.12 -32.53 14.43
N PRO A 319 -19.52 -32.75 15.63
CA PRO A 319 -18.19 -32.23 15.96
C PRO A 319 -17.09 -33.05 15.27
N GLN A 320 -16.68 -32.66 14.08
CA GLN A 320 -15.34 -32.99 13.60
C GLN A 320 -14.34 -32.00 14.22
N ALA A 321 -13.14 -32.49 14.53
CA ALA A 321 -12.06 -31.70 15.11
C ALA A 321 -11.52 -30.67 14.11
N GLU A 322 -12.30 -29.63 13.87
CA GLU A 322 -11.96 -28.49 13.04
C GLU A 322 -10.84 -27.71 13.71
N ALA A 323 -9.80 -27.39 12.93
CA ALA A 323 -8.80 -26.42 13.31
C ALA A 323 -9.53 -25.13 13.71
N ALA A 324 -9.52 -24.81 15.00
CA ALA A 324 -10.24 -23.68 15.58
C ALA A 324 -10.14 -22.47 14.64
N GLU A 325 -11.28 -22.03 14.10
CA GLU A 325 -11.32 -20.82 13.31
C GLU A 325 -10.66 -19.70 14.11
N PRO A 326 -9.80 -18.89 13.48
CA PRO A 326 -9.12 -17.83 14.19
C PRO A 326 -10.17 -16.95 14.91
N PRO A 327 -9.97 -16.63 16.20
CA PRO A 327 -10.85 -15.73 16.95
C PRO A 327 -11.29 -14.53 16.10
N GLN A 328 -12.57 -14.16 16.17
CA GLN A 328 -13.26 -13.21 15.27
C GLN A 328 -12.73 -11.76 15.26
N VAL A 329 -11.48 -11.47 15.66
CA VAL A 329 -10.96 -10.11 15.90
C VAL A 329 -9.52 -9.91 15.37
N PHE A 330 -9.16 -10.48 14.22
CA PHE A 330 -7.84 -10.21 13.62
C PHE A 330 -7.88 -9.16 12.52
N SER A 331 -6.95 -8.22 12.60
CA SER A 331 -6.45 -7.55 11.41
C SER A 331 -5.60 -8.56 10.63
N TYR A 332 -6.04 -8.93 9.42
CA TYR A 332 -5.33 -9.89 8.59
C TYR A 332 -3.91 -9.44 8.24
N ALA A 333 -3.68 -8.13 8.04
CA ALA A 333 -2.36 -7.59 7.77
C ALA A 333 -1.41 -7.74 8.97
N LEU A 334 -1.92 -7.52 10.18
CA LEU A 334 -1.16 -7.76 11.42
C LEU A 334 -0.87 -9.25 11.64
N ALA A 335 -1.86 -10.11 11.41
CA ALA A 335 -1.67 -11.56 11.47
C ALA A 335 -0.64 -12.05 10.45
N ALA A 336 -0.70 -11.53 9.21
CA ALA A 336 0.29 -11.82 8.16
C ALA A 336 1.71 -11.44 8.58
N CYS A 337 1.90 -10.25 9.18
CA CYS A 337 3.21 -9.84 9.71
C CYS A 337 3.69 -10.78 10.82
N SER A 338 2.79 -11.19 11.72
CA SER A 338 3.13 -12.11 12.82
C SER A 338 3.53 -13.48 12.29
N ILE A 339 2.81 -14.02 11.31
CA ILE A 339 3.14 -15.30 10.65
C ILE A 339 4.47 -15.21 9.93
N ALA A 340 4.72 -14.12 9.20
CA ALA A 340 5.99 -13.88 8.53
C ALA A 340 7.16 -13.99 9.51
N LEU A 341 7.08 -13.28 10.64
CA LEU A 341 8.12 -13.32 11.67
C LEU A 341 8.34 -14.72 12.28
N GLN A 342 7.30 -15.58 12.31
CA GLN A 342 7.45 -16.95 12.81
C GLN A 342 8.23 -17.86 11.86
N PHE A 343 8.04 -17.75 10.53
CA PHE A 343 8.74 -18.61 9.58
C PHE A 343 10.08 -18.07 9.10
N LEU A 344 10.31 -16.75 9.15
CA LEU A 344 11.53 -16.10 8.65
C LEU A 344 12.83 -16.72 9.20
N PRO A 345 12.99 -17.00 10.50
CA PRO A 345 14.21 -17.61 11.05
C PRO A 345 14.50 -19.04 10.54
N ARG A 346 13.55 -19.67 9.83
CA ARG A 346 13.73 -21.01 9.23
C ARG A 346 14.32 -20.95 7.83
N LEU A 347 14.16 -19.84 7.11
CA LEU A 347 14.60 -19.71 5.72
C LEU A 347 16.11 -20.00 5.54
N PRO A 348 17.04 -19.46 6.35
CA PRO A 348 18.47 -19.73 6.17
C PRO A 348 18.87 -21.20 6.35
N LYS A 349 17.99 -22.01 6.96
CA LYS A 349 18.22 -23.46 7.18
C LYS A 349 17.79 -24.32 5.99
N VAL A 350 16.85 -23.83 5.19
CA VAL A 350 16.26 -24.60 4.07
C VAL A 350 16.76 -24.12 2.71
N THR A 351 17.41 -22.96 2.64
CA THR A 351 17.87 -22.35 1.38
C THR A 351 19.07 -21.44 1.60
N ASN A 352 19.97 -21.38 0.61
CA ASN A 352 21.12 -20.47 0.59
C ASN A 352 20.77 -19.07 0.05
N LEU A 353 19.57 -18.88 -0.50
CA LEU A 353 19.14 -17.57 -1.02
C LEU A 353 18.90 -16.55 0.10
N PHE A 354 18.53 -17.02 1.30
CA PHE A 354 18.16 -16.16 2.42
C PHE A 354 19.26 -16.17 3.48
N THR A 355 20.18 -15.21 3.41
CA THR A 355 21.20 -15.01 4.45
C THR A 355 20.57 -14.50 5.74
N GLU A 356 21.25 -14.67 6.88
CA GLU A 356 20.78 -14.15 8.17
C GLU A 356 20.54 -12.64 8.12
N GLU A 357 21.49 -11.88 7.57
CA GLU A 357 21.35 -10.42 7.37
C GLU A 357 20.13 -10.06 6.53
N PHE A 358 19.87 -10.82 5.46
CA PHE A 358 18.71 -10.57 4.62
C PHE A 358 17.41 -10.85 5.37
N VAL A 359 17.34 -11.96 6.11
CA VAL A 359 16.20 -12.31 6.95
C VAL A 359 15.95 -11.27 8.04
N ASP A 360 16.99 -10.75 8.68
CA ASP A 360 16.89 -9.70 9.70
C ASP A 360 16.32 -8.40 9.11
N SER A 361 16.74 -8.02 7.90
CA SER A 361 16.21 -6.86 7.19
C SER A 361 14.70 -7.02 6.89
N ILE A 362 14.29 -8.20 6.42
CA ILE A 362 12.89 -8.53 6.17
C ILE A 362 12.07 -8.50 7.48
N ALA A 363 12.60 -9.12 8.55
CA ALA A 363 11.98 -9.14 9.86
C ALA A 363 11.80 -7.73 10.46
N GLN A 364 12.76 -6.83 10.24
CA GLN A 364 12.65 -5.43 10.65
C GLN A 364 11.46 -4.72 9.98
N VAL A 365 11.21 -4.99 8.69
CA VAL A 365 10.07 -4.39 7.97
C VAL A 365 8.75 -4.96 8.45
N PHE A 366 8.62 -6.29 8.61
CA PHE A 366 7.39 -6.91 9.11
C PHE A 366 7.09 -6.52 10.55
N SER A 367 8.09 -6.49 11.45
CA SER A 367 7.90 -6.07 12.85
C SER A 367 7.50 -4.60 12.94
N SER A 368 8.11 -3.72 12.14
CA SER A 368 7.74 -2.30 12.09
C SER A 368 6.35 -2.08 11.50
N SER A 369 5.99 -2.81 10.45
CA SER A 369 4.66 -2.71 9.82
C SER A 369 3.57 -3.27 10.74
N GLY A 370 3.83 -4.42 11.37
CA GLY A 370 2.98 -5.01 12.39
C GLY A 370 2.77 -4.06 13.57
N ALA A 371 3.81 -3.36 14.03
CA ALA A 371 3.66 -2.37 15.10
C ALA A 371 2.74 -1.20 14.71
N VAL A 372 2.82 -0.73 13.46
CA VAL A 372 1.88 0.26 12.92
C VAL A 372 0.46 -0.30 12.94
N TYR A 373 0.24 -1.51 12.41
CA TYR A 373 -1.09 -2.12 12.38
C TYR A 373 -1.66 -2.36 13.79
N LEU A 374 -0.80 -2.74 14.74
CA LEU A 374 -1.17 -2.93 16.14
C LEU A 374 -1.64 -1.62 16.79
N ALA A 375 -1.07 -0.48 16.41
CA ALA A 375 -1.49 0.83 16.92
C ALA A 375 -2.93 1.21 16.53
N TYR A 376 -3.50 0.57 15.50
CA TYR A 376 -4.89 0.76 15.08
C TYR A 376 -5.84 -0.33 15.60
N ARG A 377 -5.33 -1.33 16.34
CA ARG A 377 -6.16 -2.39 16.93
C ARG A 377 -6.59 -2.02 18.35
N LEU A 378 -7.80 -2.43 18.72
CA LEU A 378 -8.26 -2.38 20.10
C LEU A 378 -7.43 -3.30 21.03
N PRO A 379 -7.20 -2.89 22.29
CA PRO A 379 -6.15 -3.41 23.17
C PRO A 379 -6.35 -4.83 23.74
N GLU A 380 -7.37 -5.57 23.30
CA GLU A 380 -7.86 -6.74 24.03
C GLU A 380 -6.98 -8.00 23.89
N ASP A 381 -6.02 -8.04 22.94
CA ASP A 381 -5.24 -9.27 22.72
C ASP A 381 -3.76 -9.02 22.37
N LYS A 382 -2.96 -8.69 23.39
CA LYS A 382 -1.50 -8.49 23.24
C LYS A 382 -0.71 -9.78 23.13
N ASN A 383 -1.22 -10.90 23.65
CA ASN A 383 -0.47 -12.16 23.75
C ASN A 383 -0.43 -12.98 22.45
N MET A 384 -1.12 -12.52 21.40
CA MET A 384 -1.27 -13.27 20.15
C MET A 384 -0.25 -12.91 19.07
N TYR A 385 0.55 -11.88 19.29
CA TYR A 385 1.45 -11.36 18.26
C TYR A 385 2.91 -11.71 18.56
N HIS A 386 3.68 -11.83 17.48
CA HIS A 386 5.12 -12.02 17.58
C HIS A 386 5.76 -10.96 18.50
N GLN A 387 6.67 -11.40 19.37
CA GLN A 387 7.29 -10.52 20.38
C GLN A 387 7.95 -9.29 19.74
N ASP A 388 8.61 -9.44 18.58
CA ASP A 388 9.22 -8.30 17.88
C ASP A 388 8.22 -7.21 17.50
N ILE A 389 6.97 -7.57 17.14
CA ILE A 389 5.91 -6.59 16.86
C ILE A 389 5.57 -5.84 18.14
N LEU A 390 5.39 -6.56 19.24
CA LEU A 390 5.07 -5.98 20.55
C LEU A 390 6.20 -5.08 21.04
N ASP A 391 7.44 -5.52 20.97
CA ASP A 391 8.62 -4.74 21.37
C ASP A 391 8.79 -3.50 20.50
N ARG A 392 8.50 -3.60 19.20
CA ARG A 392 8.56 -2.46 18.28
C ARG A 392 7.43 -1.47 18.56
N TYR A 393 6.22 -1.96 18.82
CA TYR A 393 5.08 -1.15 19.24
C TYR A 393 5.37 -0.46 20.57
N MET A 394 5.78 -1.19 21.60
CA MET A 394 6.08 -0.64 22.93
C MET A 394 7.23 0.38 22.88
N ARG A 395 8.32 0.11 22.14
CA ARG A 395 9.38 1.10 21.91
C ARG A 395 8.84 2.37 21.29
N SER A 396 7.93 2.24 20.34
CA SER A 396 7.36 3.39 19.65
C SER A 396 6.36 4.16 20.49
N VAL A 397 5.53 3.47 21.28
CA VAL A 397 4.66 4.08 22.30
C VAL A 397 5.52 4.82 23.33
N ALA A 398 6.56 4.18 23.87
CA ALA A 398 7.50 4.83 24.78
C ALA A 398 8.17 6.06 24.16
N LEU A 399 8.49 6.01 22.86
CA LEU A 399 9.02 7.15 22.12
C LEU A 399 7.97 8.24 21.89
N VAL A 400 6.69 7.93 21.71
CA VAL A 400 5.61 8.93 21.61
C VAL A 400 5.32 9.55 22.97
N LEU A 401 5.41 8.76 24.04
CA LEU A 401 5.26 9.22 25.42
C LEU A 401 6.50 9.96 25.94
N ASP A 402 7.64 9.91 25.24
CA ASP A 402 8.80 10.72 25.57
C ASP A 402 8.50 12.19 25.22
N PRO A 403 8.38 13.09 26.22
CA PRO A 403 8.00 14.49 25.97
C PRO A 403 8.99 15.20 25.04
N ARG A 404 10.26 14.77 25.01
CA ARG A 404 11.31 15.34 24.15
C ARG A 404 11.08 14.96 22.69
N MET A 405 10.70 13.71 22.44
CA MET A 405 10.38 13.23 21.09
C MET A 405 9.09 13.87 20.59
N ALA A 406 8.06 13.87 21.44
CA ALA A 406 6.80 14.53 21.13
C ALA A 406 7.03 16.00 20.77
N ALA A 407 7.86 16.72 21.54
CA ALA A 407 8.19 18.12 21.25
C ALA A 407 8.93 18.28 19.92
N PHE A 408 9.96 17.47 19.68
CA PHE A 408 10.73 17.53 18.43
C PHE A 408 9.84 17.29 17.21
N GLU A 409 8.98 16.28 17.25
CA GLU A 409 8.06 16.00 16.15
C GLU A 409 6.95 17.07 16.03
N CYS A 410 6.54 17.70 17.12
CA CYS A 410 5.67 18.88 17.10
C CYS A 410 6.33 20.09 16.40
N PHE A 411 7.62 20.34 16.64
CA PHE A 411 8.38 21.33 15.87
C PHE A 411 8.44 20.95 14.40
N HIS A 412 8.80 19.70 14.10
CA HIS A 412 8.86 19.18 12.74
C HIS A 412 7.53 19.37 11.99
N TRP A 413 6.40 19.06 12.64
CA TRP A 413 5.07 19.33 12.13
C TRP A 413 4.87 20.83 11.86
N ALA A 414 5.18 21.70 12.83
CA ALA A 414 5.02 23.15 12.70
C ALA A 414 5.88 23.75 11.56
N PHE A 415 7.04 23.17 11.27
CA PHE A 415 7.86 23.55 10.10
C PHE A 415 7.26 23.08 8.78
N LYS A 416 6.71 21.86 8.73
CA LYS A 416 6.09 21.27 7.52
C LYS A 416 4.69 21.83 7.23
N VAL A 417 4.04 22.43 8.22
CA VAL A 417 2.65 22.87 8.14
C VAL A 417 2.43 23.90 7.03
N ARG A 418 1.41 23.68 6.20
CA ARG A 418 1.05 24.57 5.06
C ARG A 418 -0.36 25.15 5.18
N HIS A 419 -0.87 25.19 6.40
CA HIS A 419 -2.19 25.70 6.73
C HIS A 419 -2.12 26.57 8.00
N CYS A 420 -3.15 27.37 8.24
CA CYS A 420 -3.18 28.32 9.35
C CYS A 420 -3.24 27.56 10.68
N CYS A 421 -2.42 27.95 11.67
CA CYS A 421 -2.43 27.35 13.02
C CYS A 421 -3.52 27.94 13.93
N ALA A 422 -4.43 28.78 13.43
CA ALA A 422 -5.60 29.19 14.19
C ALA A 422 -6.65 28.06 14.14
N PRO A 423 -7.18 27.59 15.29
CA PRO A 423 -8.02 26.39 15.37
C PRO A 423 -9.19 26.33 14.39
N GLU A 424 -9.86 27.46 14.15
CA GLU A 424 -11.05 27.53 13.29
C GLU A 424 -10.75 27.92 11.84
N CYS A 425 -9.47 28.12 11.48
CA CYS A 425 -9.09 28.63 10.17
C CYS A 425 -8.71 27.50 9.20
N GLN A 426 -9.51 27.32 8.15
CA GLN A 426 -9.27 26.33 7.10
C GLN A 426 -8.35 26.82 5.97
N GLU A 427 -7.79 28.03 6.08
CA GLU A 427 -6.88 28.57 5.08
C GLU A 427 -5.60 27.73 4.93
N THR A 428 -5.24 27.47 3.68
CA THR A 428 -4.01 26.80 3.26
C THR A 428 -3.14 27.73 2.42
N PHE A 429 -1.87 27.41 2.21
CA PHE A 429 -1.02 28.16 1.27
C PHE A 429 -1.63 28.21 -0.14
N GLY A 430 -2.39 27.18 -0.52
CA GLY A 430 -3.06 27.10 -1.82
C GLY A 430 -4.22 28.10 -1.93
N SER A 431 -5.12 28.13 -0.95
CA SER A 431 -6.28 29.03 -0.94
C SER A 431 -5.84 30.50 -0.78
N ALA A 432 -4.88 30.77 0.11
CA ALA A 432 -4.40 32.12 0.37
C ALA A 432 -3.40 32.66 -0.68
N LYS A 433 -2.86 31.78 -1.55
CA LYS A 433 -1.87 32.11 -2.59
C LYS A 433 -0.63 32.88 -2.09
N ARG A 434 -0.28 32.74 -0.81
CA ARG A 434 0.90 33.36 -0.18
C ARG A 434 1.45 32.53 0.97
N GLN A 435 2.67 32.84 1.38
CA GLN A 435 3.23 32.26 2.60
C GLN A 435 2.57 32.87 3.84
N PHE A 436 2.40 32.04 4.88
CA PHE A 436 1.87 32.48 6.16
C PHE A 436 2.96 33.09 7.04
N ALA A 437 2.59 34.16 7.74
CA ALA A 437 3.48 34.85 8.65
C ALA A 437 3.74 33.97 9.87
N GLN A 438 5.00 33.89 10.30
CA GLN A 438 5.34 33.27 11.57
C GLN A 438 4.91 34.16 12.74
N CYS A 439 4.56 33.55 13.87
CA CYS A 439 4.35 34.28 15.11
C CYS A 439 5.59 35.12 15.44
N ALA A 440 5.44 36.44 15.62
CA ALA A 440 6.56 37.33 15.94
C ALA A 440 7.25 37.00 17.27
N GLY A 441 6.54 36.36 18.21
CA GLY A 441 7.08 35.90 19.49
C GLY A 441 7.88 34.62 19.34
N CYS A 442 7.20 33.49 19.17
CA CYS A 442 7.87 32.18 19.13
C CYS A 442 8.57 31.89 17.81
N GLY A 443 8.13 32.44 16.68
CA GLY A 443 8.64 32.13 15.34
C GLY A 443 8.39 30.69 14.85
N VAL A 444 7.57 29.91 15.57
CA VAL A 444 7.29 28.49 15.27
C VAL A 444 6.00 28.36 14.47
N LEU A 445 4.86 28.78 15.04
CA LEU A 445 3.54 28.65 14.42
C LEU A 445 3.31 29.70 13.34
N ARG A 446 2.44 29.36 12.38
CA ARG A 446 2.16 30.17 11.19
C ARG A 446 0.69 30.54 11.09
N TYR A 447 0.41 31.78 10.73
CA TYR A 447 -0.95 32.30 10.60
C TYR A 447 -1.14 32.97 9.25
N CYS A 448 -2.32 32.78 8.66
CA CYS A 448 -2.65 33.47 7.42
C CYS A 448 -2.76 34.98 7.66
N SER A 449 -3.29 35.45 8.79
CA SER A 449 -3.44 36.88 9.09
C SER A 449 -3.09 37.24 10.54
N ARG A 450 -3.00 38.54 10.83
CA ARG A 450 -2.80 39.04 12.21
C ARG A 450 -4.03 38.76 13.07
N GLU A 451 -5.21 38.76 12.47
CA GLU A 451 -6.48 38.43 13.11
C GLU A 451 -6.46 36.97 13.57
N CYS A 452 -6.08 36.03 12.69
CA CYS A 452 -5.94 34.62 13.06
C CYS A 452 -4.90 34.39 14.15
N GLN A 453 -3.79 35.14 14.13
CA GLN A 453 -2.81 35.09 15.22
C GLN A 453 -3.43 35.58 16.53
N ARG A 454 -4.22 36.67 16.54
CA ARG A 454 -4.90 37.18 17.73
C ARG A 454 -5.98 36.23 18.24
N THR A 455 -6.72 35.57 17.35
CA THR A 455 -7.70 34.54 17.71
C THR A 455 -7.01 33.37 18.39
N ALA A 456 -5.95 32.82 17.78
CA ALA A 456 -5.17 31.73 18.38
C ALA A 456 -4.51 32.15 19.71
N TRP A 457 -4.12 33.42 19.83
CA TRP A 457 -3.53 33.97 21.06
C TRP A 457 -4.48 33.92 22.26
N LYS A 458 -5.77 34.13 22.01
CA LYS A 458 -6.82 34.20 23.04
C LYS A 458 -7.79 33.01 22.99
N TYR A 459 -7.44 31.94 22.29
CA TYR A 459 -8.33 30.80 22.12
C TYR A 459 -8.57 30.11 23.47
N ASP A 460 -9.83 29.91 23.85
CA ASP A 460 -10.20 29.60 25.24
C ASP A 460 -9.60 28.29 25.75
N SER A 461 -9.59 27.22 24.93
CA SER A 461 -9.09 25.91 25.35
C SER A 461 -7.58 25.72 25.14
N LEU A 462 -6.97 26.46 24.21
CA LEU A 462 -5.55 26.34 23.85
C LEU A 462 -4.95 27.71 23.49
N PRO A 463 -4.84 28.64 24.44
CA PRO A 463 -4.34 29.98 24.18
C PRO A 463 -2.84 29.92 23.82
N HIS A 464 -2.47 30.38 22.62
CA HIS A 464 -1.07 30.40 22.20
C HIS A 464 -0.18 31.24 23.12
N LYS A 465 -0.77 32.22 23.82
CA LYS A 465 -0.07 33.08 24.78
C LYS A 465 0.72 32.29 25.82
N ASP A 466 0.16 31.18 26.31
CA ASP A 466 0.69 30.44 27.46
C ASP A 466 1.95 29.63 27.10
N VAL A 467 2.09 29.27 25.82
CA VAL A 467 3.23 28.50 25.32
C VAL A 467 4.16 29.30 24.40
N CYS A 468 3.78 30.50 23.97
CA CYS A 468 4.56 31.28 23.00
C CYS A 468 6.01 31.50 23.48
N THR A 469 6.19 31.89 24.74
CA THR A 469 7.52 32.06 25.33
C THR A 469 8.24 30.73 25.50
N LYS A 470 7.53 29.67 25.92
CA LYS A 470 8.09 28.32 26.09
C LYS A 470 8.65 27.77 24.78
N LEU A 471 7.87 27.85 23.69
CA LEU A 471 8.28 27.47 22.34
C LEU A 471 9.51 28.25 21.85
N ARG A 472 9.57 29.56 22.16
CA ARG A 472 10.73 30.39 21.81
C ARG A 472 12.00 29.89 22.51
N VAL A 473 11.92 29.74 23.84
CA VAL A 473 13.06 29.33 24.69
C VAL A 473 13.53 27.94 24.27
N LEU A 474 12.60 26.99 24.13
CA LEU A 474 12.93 25.63 23.74
C LEU A 474 13.62 25.60 22.37
N ARG A 475 13.08 26.30 21.36
CA ARG A 475 13.70 26.39 20.02
C ARG A 475 15.11 26.97 20.08
N GLU A 476 15.29 28.09 20.77
CA GLU A 476 16.56 28.82 20.81
C GLU A 476 17.64 28.03 21.55
N ARG A 477 17.30 27.42 22.69
CA ARG A 477 18.25 26.67 23.51
C ARG A 477 18.63 25.33 22.89
N THR A 478 17.74 24.71 22.12
CA THR A 478 18.02 23.47 21.37
C THR A 478 18.66 23.71 20.00
N GLY A 479 18.84 24.98 19.59
CA GLY A 479 19.48 25.33 18.33
C GLY A 479 18.65 25.06 17.08
N LEU A 480 17.33 24.87 17.22
CA LEU A 480 16.45 24.66 16.07
C LEU A 480 16.38 25.92 15.19
N PRO A 481 16.43 25.79 13.85
CA PRO A 481 16.46 26.94 12.96
C PRO A 481 15.12 27.68 12.96
N LYS A 482 15.13 29.01 12.84
CA LYS A 482 13.90 29.79 12.64
C LYS A 482 13.34 29.63 11.22
N ASP A 483 14.23 29.43 10.25
CA ASP A 483 13.88 29.30 8.84
C ASP A 483 13.54 27.86 8.49
N ARG A 484 12.44 27.68 7.79
CA ARG A 484 11.97 26.37 7.32
C ARG A 484 12.91 25.77 6.30
N ASP A 485 13.51 26.59 5.44
CA ASP A 485 14.31 26.07 4.33
C ASP A 485 15.66 25.50 4.83
N ARG A 486 16.01 25.73 6.11
CA ARG A 486 17.15 25.13 6.81
C ARG A 486 16.79 23.94 7.70
N TRP A 487 15.51 23.56 7.76
CA TRP A 487 15.05 22.47 8.61
C TRP A 487 15.44 21.10 8.04
N ASP A 488 16.24 20.36 8.79
CA ASP A 488 16.64 18.98 8.50
C ASP A 488 16.43 18.14 9.77
N PRO A 489 15.36 17.32 9.85
CA PRO A 489 15.05 16.54 11.05
C PRO A 489 16.24 15.67 11.50
N SER A 490 16.97 15.07 10.56
CA SER A 490 18.07 14.15 10.87
C SER A 490 19.20 14.87 11.58
N ARG A 491 19.50 16.11 11.18
CA ARG A 491 20.55 16.92 11.77
C ARG A 491 20.21 17.44 13.17
N TYR A 492 18.99 17.92 13.37
CA TYR A 492 18.62 18.60 14.62
C TYR A 492 18.06 17.65 15.70
N ARG A 493 17.65 16.43 15.35
CA ARG A 493 17.06 15.49 16.30
C ARG A 493 18.04 15.18 17.42
N GLU A 494 19.21 14.64 17.10
CA GLU A 494 20.18 14.23 18.12
C GLU A 494 20.62 15.42 19.00
N GLN A 495 20.85 16.58 18.38
CA GLN A 495 21.16 17.82 19.11
C GLN A 495 20.05 18.21 20.09
N PHE A 496 18.79 18.23 19.64
CA PHE A 496 17.64 18.56 20.47
C PHE A 496 17.56 17.63 21.70
N PHE A 497 17.72 16.32 21.47
CA PHE A 497 17.68 15.32 22.52
C PHE A 497 18.80 15.50 23.53
N ASN A 498 20.03 15.64 23.07
CA ASN A 498 21.19 15.79 23.96
C ASN A 498 21.05 17.03 24.84
N VAL A 499 20.53 18.13 24.27
CA VAL A 499 20.29 19.38 25.03
C VAL A 499 19.16 19.22 26.04
N CYS A 500 18.04 18.58 25.69
CA CYS A 500 16.95 18.33 26.64
C CYS A 500 17.35 17.34 27.74
N ILE A 501 18.13 16.30 27.42
CA ILE A 501 18.67 15.35 28.40
C ILE A 501 19.59 16.07 29.40
N ALA A 502 20.37 17.04 28.94
CA ALA A 502 21.30 17.80 29.78
C ALA A 502 20.62 18.88 30.65
N ASP A 503 19.34 19.18 30.41
CA ASP A 503 18.61 20.27 31.10
C ASP A 503 17.16 19.87 31.39
N GLU A 504 16.88 19.56 32.67
CA GLU A 504 15.55 19.19 33.15
C GLU A 504 14.49 20.27 32.87
N GLY A 505 14.88 21.55 32.93
CA GLY A 505 13.99 22.67 32.60
C GLY A 505 13.59 22.67 31.13
N LEU A 506 14.49 22.30 30.22
CA LEU A 506 14.16 22.11 28.81
C LEU A 506 13.30 20.88 28.56
N THR A 507 13.44 19.82 29.37
CA THR A 507 12.54 18.65 29.29
C THR A 507 11.11 19.03 29.71
N ALA A 508 10.93 19.77 30.81
CA ALA A 508 9.62 20.27 31.22
C ALA A 508 9.00 21.20 30.16
N LEU A 509 9.81 22.08 29.54
CA LEU A 509 9.33 22.91 28.43
C LEU A 509 8.95 22.08 27.21
N ALA A 510 9.66 20.99 26.93
CA ALA A 510 9.33 20.08 25.83
C ALA A 510 7.97 19.43 26.04
N GLU A 511 7.69 18.95 27.24
CA GLU A 511 6.38 18.41 27.63
C GLU A 511 5.25 19.44 27.43
N ASP A 512 5.40 20.65 27.97
CA ASP A 512 4.42 21.73 27.81
C ASP A 512 4.16 22.07 26.33
N CYS A 513 5.24 22.17 25.55
CA CYS A 513 5.16 22.57 24.14
C CYS A 513 4.56 21.49 23.26
N SER A 514 4.93 20.22 23.49
CA SER A 514 4.40 19.09 22.72
C SER A 514 2.91 18.97 22.95
N ALA A 515 2.49 18.96 24.21
CA ALA A 515 1.10 18.74 24.58
C ALA A 515 0.19 19.87 24.03
N TYR A 516 0.66 21.13 23.99
CA TYR A 516 -0.05 22.21 23.31
C TYR A 516 -0.18 22.00 21.78
N ILE A 517 0.91 21.64 21.09
CA ILE A 517 0.88 21.46 19.64
C ILE A 517 0.02 20.25 19.28
N HIS A 518 0.05 19.18 20.07
CA HIS A 518 -0.85 18.05 19.94
C HIS A 518 -2.32 18.46 20.07
N GLY A 519 -2.65 19.28 21.07
CA GLY A 519 -4.01 19.84 21.20
C GLY A 519 -4.45 20.61 19.96
N LEU A 520 -3.56 21.42 19.36
CA LEU A 520 -3.85 22.11 18.10
C LEU A 520 -4.09 21.15 16.93
N MET A 521 -3.32 20.06 16.86
CA MET A 521 -3.49 19.03 15.83
C MET A 521 -4.84 18.32 15.98
N ALA A 522 -5.21 17.95 17.21
CA ALA A 522 -6.46 17.27 17.52
C ALA A 522 -7.70 18.15 17.21
N LEU A 523 -7.70 19.42 17.66
CA LEU A 523 -8.79 20.37 17.35
C LEU A 523 -9.03 20.49 15.84
N ARG A 524 -7.96 20.46 15.04
CA ARG A 524 -8.07 20.58 13.59
C ARG A 524 -8.68 19.34 12.94
N GLN A 525 -8.39 18.16 13.46
CA GLN A 525 -8.92 16.90 12.95
C GLN A 525 -10.44 16.75 13.20
N GLY A 526 -11.06 17.70 13.90
CA GLY A 526 -12.48 17.62 14.25
C GLY A 526 -12.75 16.57 15.31
N SER A 527 -11.73 16.11 16.02
CA SER A 527 -11.90 15.32 17.23
C SER A 527 -12.72 16.17 18.20
N ASN A 528 -13.97 15.75 18.46
CA ASN A 528 -14.86 16.39 19.43
C ASN A 528 -14.25 16.27 20.83
N LEU A 529 -13.27 17.11 21.15
CA LEU A 529 -12.90 17.47 22.51
C LEU A 529 -14.00 18.39 23.05
N SER A 530 -15.22 17.86 23.17
CA SER A 530 -16.30 18.61 23.79
C SER A 530 -16.01 18.70 25.29
N SER A 531 -15.71 19.91 25.75
CA SER A 531 -15.93 20.44 27.10
C SER A 531 -15.15 19.87 28.28
N ALA A 532 -14.05 19.14 28.10
CA ALA A 532 -13.21 18.80 29.24
C ALA A 532 -12.15 19.89 29.47
N THR A 533 -12.30 20.68 30.54
CA THR A 533 -11.23 21.47 31.17
C THR A 533 -10.18 20.54 31.80
N THR A 534 -9.68 19.61 31.00
CA THR A 534 -8.67 18.65 31.40
C THR A 534 -7.33 19.35 31.36
N THR A 535 -6.60 19.31 32.47
CA THR A 535 -5.21 19.77 32.44
C THR A 535 -4.42 18.87 31.48
N LEU A 536 -3.37 19.39 30.82
CA LEU A 536 -2.63 18.60 29.81
C LEU A 536 -2.05 17.28 30.38
N SER A 537 -1.94 17.16 31.71
CA SER A 537 -1.58 15.95 32.45
C SER A 537 -2.65 14.85 32.45
N ASP A 538 -3.91 15.15 32.12
CA ASP A 538 -5.02 14.18 32.17
C ASP A 538 -5.56 13.83 30.78
N ILE A 539 -4.80 14.13 29.72
CA ILE A 539 -5.03 13.50 28.42
C ILE A 539 -4.83 11.99 28.61
N PRO A 540 -5.88 11.16 28.45
CA PRO A 540 -5.76 9.73 28.69
C PRO A 540 -4.70 9.12 27.77
N GLU A 541 -3.98 8.10 28.23
CA GLU A 541 -3.01 7.35 27.41
C GLU A 541 -3.61 6.92 26.06
N GLU A 542 -4.92 6.71 26.01
CA GLU A 542 -5.71 6.41 24.82
C GLU A 542 -5.62 7.48 23.71
N HIS A 543 -5.53 8.76 24.05
CA HIS A 543 -5.36 9.84 23.06
C HIS A 543 -3.94 9.85 22.45
N TYR A 544 -2.92 9.55 23.25
CA TYR A 544 -1.57 9.35 22.71
C TYR A 544 -1.52 8.13 21.77
N ARG A 545 -2.32 7.10 22.04
CA ARG A 545 -2.48 5.93 21.14
C ARG A 545 -3.16 6.29 19.83
N GLU A 546 -4.17 7.16 19.82
CA GLU A 546 -4.78 7.65 18.57
C GLU A 546 -3.80 8.44 17.69
N LEU A 547 -2.87 9.15 18.32
CA LEU A 547 -1.83 9.93 17.65
C LEU A 547 -0.59 9.12 17.31
N ALA A 548 -0.34 8.01 18.00
CA ALA A 548 0.84 7.17 17.83
C ALA A 548 1.03 6.75 16.36
N PRO A 549 -0.01 6.30 15.62
CA PRO A 549 0.10 6.04 14.18
C PRO A 549 0.81 7.13 13.40
N VAL A 550 0.56 8.40 13.73
CA VAL A 550 1.09 9.58 13.02
C VAL A 550 2.61 9.64 13.10
N PHE A 551 3.15 9.21 14.22
CA PHE A 551 4.59 9.15 14.45
C PHE A 551 5.21 7.87 13.91
N PHE A 552 4.46 6.77 13.82
CA PHE A 552 4.96 5.49 13.31
C PHE A 552 5.37 5.59 11.82
N ALA A 553 4.53 6.12 10.93
CA ALA A 553 4.81 6.01 9.50
C ALA A 553 5.98 6.88 9.01
N ASP A 554 6.16 8.09 9.56
CA ASP A 554 7.27 8.98 9.13
C ASP A 554 8.64 8.47 9.66
N ARG A 555 8.63 7.61 10.70
CA ARG A 555 9.85 7.14 11.38
C ARG A 555 10.33 5.77 10.94
N PHE A 556 9.43 4.86 10.55
CA PHE A 556 9.78 3.49 10.19
C PHE A 556 9.86 3.23 8.68
N ALA A 557 9.70 4.27 7.86
CA ALA A 557 9.96 4.21 6.44
C ALA A 557 11.46 4.19 6.11
N THR A 558 12.25 3.30 6.73
CA THR A 558 13.55 2.94 6.15
C THR A 558 13.26 2.20 4.85
N PRO A 559 13.63 2.74 3.67
CA PRO A 559 13.53 1.97 2.45
C PRO A 559 14.35 0.69 2.64
N VAL A 560 13.81 -0.45 2.21
CA VAL A 560 14.64 -1.66 2.04
C VAL A 560 15.80 -1.26 1.14
N ASP A 561 17.01 -1.63 1.56
CA ASP A 561 18.22 -1.31 0.82
C ASP A 561 18.04 -1.76 -0.64
N PRO A 562 18.15 -0.86 -1.63
CA PRO A 562 18.11 -1.23 -3.03
C PRO A 562 19.14 -2.31 -3.42
N SER A 563 20.20 -2.50 -2.64
CA SER A 563 21.16 -3.60 -2.84
C SER A 563 20.49 -4.99 -2.78
N VAL A 564 19.42 -5.13 -1.99
CA VAL A 564 18.58 -6.33 -1.96
C VAL A 564 17.88 -6.54 -3.31
N LEU A 565 17.48 -5.47 -3.99
CA LEU A 565 16.92 -5.54 -5.33
C LEU A 565 17.97 -5.92 -6.38
N CYS A 566 19.23 -5.49 -6.18
CA CYS A 566 20.36 -5.82 -7.06
C CYS A 566 20.69 -7.32 -7.06
N TYR A 567 20.46 -8.04 -5.97
CA TYR A 567 20.63 -9.50 -5.94
C TYR A 567 19.68 -10.23 -6.91
N MET A 568 18.53 -9.61 -7.22
CA MET A 568 17.61 -10.11 -8.24
C MET A 568 17.92 -9.59 -9.66
N ASP A 569 18.84 -8.63 -9.83
CA ASP A 569 19.21 -8.03 -11.14
C ASP A 569 20.51 -8.62 -11.75
N GLN A 570 21.27 -9.43 -10.99
CA GLN A 570 22.52 -10.04 -11.46
C GLN A 570 22.32 -11.39 -12.21
N GLU A 571 21.08 -11.86 -12.32
CA GLU A 571 20.65 -13.01 -13.13
C GLU A 571 19.75 -12.54 -14.28
#